data_AF-A0A2N9N1J0-F1
#
_entry.id   AF-A0A2N9N1J0-F1
#
_cell.length_a   1.000
_cell.length_b   1.000
_cell.length_c   1.000
_cell.angle_alpha   90.00
_cell.angle_beta   90.00
_cell.angle_gamma   90.00
#
_symmetry.space_group_name_H-M   'P 1'
#
loop_
_entity.id
_entity.type
_entity.pdbx_description
1 polymer ?
#
loop_
_entity_poly.entity_id
_entity_poly.type
_entity_poly.pdbx_seq_one_letter_code
_entity_poly.pdbx_strand_id
1 'polypeptide(L)'
;MKLGIVGTSLGSCYAYLASAHDERLKVNVFNHCSTTFAEVVWTGQATRHVRLGLEADLSLERLRRAWMAISPIAYVEKLARWPKKSLFIYARYDLTFLPEFSRQIIAQSLRLQPDSMVAVLPCGHYTSGKTPFKFLDAYYMASFLDSAFSEV
;
A
#
# COMPACT_ATOMS: atom_id res chain seq x y z
N MET A 1 -5.50 -24.62 -4.15
CA MET A 1 -5.00 -23.88 -2.96
C MET A 1 -5.23 -22.40 -3.21
N LYS A 2 -6.00 -21.71 -2.35
CA LYS A 2 -6.22 -20.27 -2.46
C LYS A 2 -5.14 -19.55 -1.66
N LEU A 3 -4.37 -18.67 -2.30
CA LEU A 3 -3.32 -17.90 -1.64
C LEU A 3 -3.72 -16.43 -1.54
N GLY A 4 -3.41 -15.82 -0.41
CA GLY A 4 -3.51 -14.38 -0.22
C GLY A 4 -2.24 -13.81 0.38
N ILE A 5 -2.10 -12.49 0.29
CA ILE A 5 -0.97 -11.76 0.82
C ILE A 5 -1.46 -10.55 1.63
N VAL A 6 -0.85 -10.36 2.79
CA VAL A 6 -1.08 -9.19 3.65
C VAL A 6 0.25 -8.50 3.81
N GLY A 7 0.27 -7.19 3.55
CA GLY A 7 1.44 -6.36 3.76
C GLY A 7 1.07 -5.09 4.52
N THR A 8 1.89 -4.74 5.51
CA THR A 8 1.72 -3.53 6.32
C THR A 8 2.92 -2.60 6.14
N SER A 9 2.68 -1.28 6.00
CA SER A 9 3.72 -0.26 5.80
C SER A 9 4.55 -0.59 4.54
N LEU A 10 5.88 -0.63 4.62
CA LEU A 10 6.74 -1.10 3.51
C LEU A 10 6.33 -2.47 2.97
N GLY A 11 5.85 -3.35 3.85
CA GLY A 11 5.34 -4.66 3.48
C GLY A 11 4.14 -4.60 2.53
N SER A 12 3.33 -3.53 2.57
CA SER A 12 2.22 -3.34 1.63
C SER A 12 2.70 -3.09 0.21
N CYS A 13 3.79 -2.33 0.04
CA CYS A 13 4.44 -2.13 -1.24
C CYS A 13 5.04 -3.45 -1.76
N TYR A 14 5.71 -4.22 -0.90
CA TYR A 14 6.25 -5.53 -1.28
C TYR A 14 5.14 -6.51 -1.67
N ALA A 15 4.05 -6.54 -0.90
CA ALA A 15 2.87 -7.34 -1.20
C ALA A 15 2.24 -6.92 -2.53
N TYR A 16 2.19 -5.63 -2.83
CA TYR A 16 1.70 -5.11 -4.10
C TYR A 16 2.53 -5.61 -5.27
N LEU A 17 3.86 -5.46 -5.20
CA LEU A 17 4.78 -5.93 -6.24
C LEU A 17 4.71 -7.46 -6.40
N ALA A 18 4.72 -8.21 -5.29
CA ALA A 18 4.60 -9.65 -5.31
C ALA A 18 3.28 -10.08 -5.97
N SER A 19 2.16 -9.45 -5.57
CA SER A 19 0.86 -9.74 -6.16
C SER A 19 0.78 -9.33 -7.62
N ALA A 20 1.44 -8.24 -8.04
CA ALA A 20 1.53 -7.82 -9.44
C ALA A 20 2.41 -8.77 -10.30
N HIS A 21 3.19 -9.66 -9.69
CA HIS A 21 4.05 -10.62 -10.39
C HIS A 21 3.62 -12.09 -10.26
N ASP A 22 2.81 -12.44 -9.27
CA ASP A 22 2.34 -13.80 -9.03
C ASP A 22 0.82 -13.93 -9.20
N GLU A 23 0.37 -14.68 -10.20
CA GLU A 23 -1.05 -14.90 -10.47
C GLU A 23 -1.75 -15.77 -9.42
N ARG A 24 -0.99 -16.53 -8.61
CA ARG A 24 -1.53 -17.45 -7.59
C ARG A 24 -2.08 -16.69 -6.39
N LEU A 25 -1.58 -15.47 -6.14
CA LEU A 25 -2.10 -14.58 -5.09
C LEU A 25 -3.44 -14.00 -5.53
N LYS A 26 -4.56 -14.46 -4.95
CA LYS A 26 -5.91 -14.05 -5.37
C LYS A 26 -6.53 -12.98 -4.47
N VAL A 27 -6.13 -12.96 -3.20
CA VAL A 27 -6.64 -12.02 -2.18
C VAL A 27 -5.49 -11.18 -1.65
N ASN A 28 -5.63 -9.85 -1.64
CA ASN A 28 -4.57 -8.94 -1.23
C ASN A 28 -5.06 -7.93 -0.19
N VAL A 29 -4.26 -7.72 0.84
CA VAL A 29 -4.45 -6.62 1.79
C VAL A 29 -3.20 -5.74 1.77
N PHE A 30 -3.39 -4.49 1.36
CA PHE A 30 -2.34 -3.48 1.31
C PHE A 30 -2.61 -2.45 2.41
N ASN A 31 -2.04 -2.69 3.60
CA ASN A 31 -2.24 -1.85 4.78
C ASN A 31 -1.15 -0.77 4.88
N HIS A 32 -1.54 0.50 4.79
CA HIS A 32 -0.67 1.67 4.58
C HIS A 32 0.13 1.58 3.28
N CYS A 33 -0.58 1.49 2.14
CA CYS A 33 0.04 1.51 0.81
C CYS A 33 0.33 2.94 0.32
N SER A 34 1.39 3.11 -0.47
CA SER A 34 1.81 4.40 -1.04
C SER A 34 2.18 4.24 -2.52
N THR A 35 2.15 5.34 -3.29
CA THR A 35 2.44 5.34 -4.72
C THR A 35 3.88 4.97 -5.06
N THR A 36 4.86 5.59 -4.41
CA THR A 36 6.28 5.35 -4.68
C THR A 36 7.11 5.35 -3.40
N PHE A 37 8.21 4.60 -3.41
CA PHE A 37 9.18 4.65 -2.31
C PHE A 37 9.90 6.00 -2.24
N ALA A 38 10.07 6.69 -3.37
CA ALA A 38 10.72 7.99 -3.40
C ALA A 38 9.93 9.03 -2.58
N GLU A 39 8.60 9.09 -2.76
CA GLU A 39 7.74 9.97 -1.95
C GLU A 39 7.82 9.63 -0.47
N VAL A 40 7.68 8.36 -0.12
CA VAL A 40 7.77 7.89 1.27
C VAL A 40 9.08 8.34 1.90
N VAL A 41 10.21 8.11 1.23
CA VAL A 41 11.53 8.52 1.75
C VAL A 41 11.64 10.04 1.88
N TRP A 42 11.12 10.79 0.92
CA TRP A 42 11.28 12.24 0.86
C TRP A 42 10.41 13.00 1.86
N THR A 43 9.19 12.53 2.08
CA THR A 43 8.20 13.22 2.92
C THR A 43 8.01 12.57 4.28
N GLY A 44 8.32 11.28 4.42
CA GLY A 44 8.06 10.50 5.61
C GLY A 44 8.93 10.90 6.79
N GLN A 45 8.31 11.13 7.94
CA GLN A 45 9.02 11.47 9.17
C GLN A 45 9.99 10.36 9.60
N ALA A 46 9.58 9.09 9.48
CA ALA A 46 10.39 7.94 9.88
C ALA A 46 11.62 7.72 8.98
N THR A 47 11.56 8.18 7.74
CA THR A 47 12.61 7.99 6.70
C THR A 47 13.46 9.23 6.49
N ARG A 48 13.32 10.27 7.33
CA ARG A 48 14.09 11.52 7.24
C ARG A 48 15.61 11.27 7.13
N HIS A 49 16.13 10.30 7.87
CA HIS A 49 17.55 9.93 7.83
C HIS A 49 18.00 9.42 6.45
N VAL A 50 17.15 8.66 5.74
CA VAL A 50 17.43 8.22 4.36
C VAL A 50 17.47 9.43 3.43
N ARG A 51 16.51 10.35 3.54
CA ARG A 51 16.50 11.58 2.74
C ARG A 51 17.75 12.42 2.96
N LEU A 52 18.16 12.64 4.21
CA LEU A 52 19.37 13.41 4.54
C LEU A 52 20.63 12.82 3.88
N GLY A 53 20.70 11.49 3.71
CA GLY A 53 21.80 10.83 3.03
C GLY A 53 21.74 10.89 1.49
N LEU A 54 20.64 11.37 0.91
CA LEU A 54 20.43 11.42 -0.55
C LEU A 54 20.27 12.85 -1.07
N GLU A 55 19.73 13.77 -0.27
CA GLU A 55 19.30 15.11 -0.73
C GLU A 55 20.44 16.04 -1.13
N ALA A 56 21.69 15.71 -0.75
CA ALA A 56 22.88 16.42 -1.21
C ALA A 56 23.16 16.21 -2.72
N ASP A 57 22.86 15.01 -3.24
CA ASP A 57 23.27 14.59 -4.59
C ASP A 57 22.10 14.27 -5.53
N LEU A 58 20.92 13.99 -4.98
CA LEU A 58 19.74 13.57 -5.72
C LEU A 58 18.56 14.50 -5.42
N SER A 59 17.83 14.89 -6.46
CA SER A 59 16.49 15.47 -6.30
C SER A 59 15.44 14.37 -6.14
N LEU A 60 14.29 14.71 -5.55
CA LEU A 60 13.13 13.81 -5.51
C LEU A 60 12.77 13.26 -6.90
N GLU A 61 12.82 14.10 -7.93
CA GLU A 61 12.51 13.69 -9.30
C GLU A 61 13.47 12.62 -9.83
N ARG A 62 14.78 12.78 -9.58
CA ARG A 62 15.79 11.77 -9.93
C ARG A 62 15.58 10.48 -9.14
N LEU A 63 15.29 10.58 -7.85
CA LEU A 63 15.01 9.43 -7.00
C LEU A 63 13.76 8.67 -7.46
N ARG A 64 12.69 9.39 -7.81
CA ARG A 64 11.44 8.81 -8.34
C ARG A 64 11.68 8.03 -9.63
N ARG A 65 12.50 8.55 -10.55
CA ARG A 65 12.91 7.81 -11.75
C ARG A 65 13.74 6.57 -11.41
N ALA A 66 14.77 6.72 -10.58
CA ALA A 66 15.67 5.63 -10.23
C ALA A 66 14.95 4.47 -9.51
N TRP A 67 13.93 4.78 -8.71
CA TRP A 67 13.17 3.79 -7.93
C TRP A 67 11.81 3.44 -8.54
N MET A 68 11.57 3.77 -9.81
CA MET A 68 10.31 3.41 -10.47
C MET A 68 10.10 1.90 -10.53
N ALA A 69 11.18 1.13 -10.78
CA ALA A 69 11.16 -0.33 -10.85
C ALA A 69 10.78 -1.03 -9.53
N ILE A 70 10.80 -0.31 -8.42
CA ILE A 70 10.34 -0.82 -7.12
C ILE A 70 9.06 -0.13 -6.66
N SER A 71 8.46 0.78 -7.44
CA SER A 71 7.32 1.56 -6.99
C SER A 71 5.98 0.93 -7.40
N PRO A 72 5.01 0.74 -6.48
CA PRO A 72 3.69 0.15 -6.80
C PRO A 72 2.99 0.78 -8.00
N ILE A 73 3.10 2.10 -8.17
CA ILE A 73 2.46 2.83 -9.28
C ILE A 73 2.86 2.30 -10.67
N ALA A 74 4.07 1.77 -10.83
CA ALA A 74 4.54 1.24 -12.10
C ALA A 74 3.86 -0.09 -12.49
N TYR A 75 3.12 -0.71 -11.56
CA TYR A 75 2.59 -2.05 -11.69
C TYR A 75 1.07 -2.13 -11.56
N VAL A 76 0.36 -1.00 -11.57
CA VAL A 76 -1.11 -0.96 -11.43
C VAL A 76 -1.80 -1.76 -12.55
N GLU A 77 -1.43 -1.53 -13.80
CA GLU A 77 -1.97 -2.28 -14.95
C GLU A 77 -1.60 -3.77 -14.88
N LYS A 78 -0.39 -4.06 -14.42
CA LYS A 78 0.09 -5.44 -14.29
C LYS A 78 -0.65 -6.20 -13.20
N LEU A 79 -1.02 -5.56 -12.09
CA LEU A 79 -1.88 -6.15 -11.08
C LEU A 79 -3.30 -6.36 -11.63
N ALA A 80 -3.82 -5.37 -12.37
CA ALA A 80 -5.17 -5.35 -12.89
C ALA A 80 -5.46 -6.41 -13.96
N ARG A 81 -4.44 -6.94 -14.65
CA ARG A 81 -4.60 -8.02 -15.64
C ARG A 81 -5.19 -9.31 -15.07
N TRP A 82 -5.23 -9.45 -13.74
CA TRP A 82 -5.75 -10.62 -13.07
C TRP A 82 -6.99 -10.31 -12.23
N PRO A 83 -7.95 -11.25 -12.13
CA PRO A 83 -9.11 -11.10 -11.28
C PRO A 83 -8.71 -11.32 -9.82
N LYS A 84 -8.22 -10.27 -9.17
CA LYS A 84 -7.78 -10.29 -7.77
C LYS A 84 -8.74 -9.46 -6.92
N LYS A 85 -9.01 -9.92 -5.70
CA LYS A 85 -9.73 -9.16 -4.68
C LYS A 85 -8.69 -8.41 -3.85
N SER A 86 -8.84 -7.10 -3.71
CA SER A 86 -7.86 -6.26 -3.00
C SER A 86 -8.55 -5.35 -1.99
N LEU A 87 -7.98 -5.25 -0.80
CA LEU A 87 -8.32 -4.25 0.21
C LEU A 87 -7.15 -3.30 0.39
N PHE A 88 -7.43 -2.00 0.29
CA PHE A 88 -6.50 -0.93 0.63
C PHE A 88 -6.88 -0.31 1.96
N ILE A 89 -5.92 -0.19 2.87
CA ILE A 89 -6.11 0.50 4.15
C ILE A 89 -5.11 1.65 4.23
N TYR A 90 -5.53 2.82 4.70
CA TYR A 90 -4.60 3.89 5.06
C TYR A 90 -5.08 4.67 6.29
N ALA A 91 -4.14 5.31 6.97
CA ALA A 91 -4.40 6.18 8.13
C ALA A 91 -4.68 7.62 7.69
N ARG A 92 -5.72 8.26 8.24
CA ARG A 92 -6.10 9.65 7.92
C ARG A 92 -5.03 10.66 8.31
N TYR A 93 -4.26 10.39 9.36
CA TYR A 93 -3.26 11.29 9.93
C TYR A 93 -1.84 10.68 9.84
N ASP A 94 -1.59 9.93 8.76
CA ASP A 94 -0.31 9.29 8.53
C ASP A 94 0.79 10.33 8.21
N LEU A 95 1.87 10.32 8.99
CA LEU A 95 3.06 11.19 8.78
C LEU A 95 4.26 10.43 8.21
N THR A 96 4.11 9.13 7.98
CA THR A 96 5.12 8.24 7.39
C THR A 96 4.80 8.04 5.92
N PHE A 97 3.58 7.61 5.61
CA PHE A 97 3.05 7.45 4.25
C PHE A 97 1.93 8.46 4.10
N LEU A 98 2.25 9.67 3.63
CA LEU A 98 1.27 10.74 3.62
C LEU A 98 -0.01 10.34 2.84
N PRO A 99 -1.21 10.67 3.35
CA PRO A 99 -2.46 10.15 2.82
C PRO A 99 -2.71 10.46 1.33
N GLU A 100 -2.15 11.54 0.79
CA GLU A 100 -2.20 11.86 -0.64
C GLU A 100 -1.61 10.75 -1.51
N PHE A 101 -0.53 10.09 -1.07
CA PHE A 101 0.12 9.03 -1.83
C PHE A 101 -0.68 7.73 -1.79
N SER A 102 -1.31 7.42 -0.65
CA SER A 102 -2.28 6.32 -0.58
C SER A 102 -3.48 6.59 -1.49
N ARG A 103 -4.06 7.79 -1.45
CA ARG A 103 -5.20 8.16 -2.30
C ARG A 103 -4.86 8.07 -3.78
N GLN A 104 -3.65 8.50 -4.19
CA GLN A 104 -3.22 8.40 -5.59
C GLN A 104 -3.17 6.95 -6.06
N ILE A 105 -2.52 6.03 -5.34
CA ILE A 105 -2.41 4.62 -5.77
C ILE A 105 -3.77 3.91 -5.74
N ILE A 106 -4.61 4.24 -4.76
CA ILE A 106 -5.99 3.73 -4.65
C ILE A 106 -6.82 4.20 -5.84
N ALA A 107 -6.79 5.49 -6.18
CA ALA A 107 -7.54 6.03 -7.31
C ALA A 107 -7.13 5.36 -8.63
N GLN A 108 -5.82 5.12 -8.83
CA GLN A 108 -5.32 4.42 -10.01
C GLN A 108 -5.78 2.96 -10.05
N SER A 109 -5.72 2.27 -8.90
CA SER A 109 -6.13 0.87 -8.79
C SER A 109 -7.63 0.70 -9.02
N LEU A 110 -8.48 1.57 -8.44
CA LEU A 110 -9.94 1.51 -8.60
C LEU A 110 -10.40 1.79 -10.03
N ARG A 111 -9.63 2.52 -10.84
CA ARG A 111 -9.95 2.71 -12.26
C ARG A 111 -9.86 1.42 -13.07
N LEU A 112 -8.99 0.49 -12.67
CA LEU A 112 -8.79 -0.77 -13.38
C LEU A 112 -9.44 -1.97 -12.67
N GLN A 113 -9.62 -1.88 -11.35
CA GLN A 113 -10.20 -2.91 -10.48
C GLN A 113 -11.23 -2.27 -9.53
N PRO A 114 -12.42 -1.88 -10.04
CA PRO A 114 -13.43 -1.14 -9.29
C PRO A 114 -13.99 -1.90 -8.09
N ASP A 115 -13.89 -3.24 -8.07
CA ASP A 115 -14.34 -4.09 -6.97
C ASP A 115 -13.38 -4.11 -5.77
N SER A 116 -12.26 -3.36 -5.83
CA SER A 116 -11.34 -3.27 -4.69
C SER A 116 -11.98 -2.48 -3.54
N MET A 117 -11.78 -2.98 -2.31
CA MET A 117 -12.27 -2.31 -1.12
C MET A 117 -11.25 -1.30 -0.58
N VAL A 118 -11.75 -0.25 0.08
CA VAL A 118 -10.93 0.77 0.73
C VAL A 118 -11.45 1.01 2.14
N ALA A 119 -10.55 1.02 3.13
CA ALA A 119 -10.84 1.44 4.49
C ALA A 119 -9.89 2.55 4.95
N VAL A 120 -10.41 3.48 5.75
CA VAL A 120 -9.66 4.64 6.23
C VAL A 120 -9.69 4.65 7.75
N LEU A 121 -8.53 4.50 8.38
CA LEU A 121 -8.40 4.50 9.83
C LEU A 121 -8.31 5.94 10.36
N PRO A 122 -9.07 6.32 11.41
CA PRO A 122 -9.03 7.66 12.00
C PRO A 122 -7.83 7.83 12.96
N CYS A 123 -6.63 7.45 12.52
CA CYS A 123 -5.40 7.49 13.30
C CYS A 123 -4.19 7.82 12.40
N GLY A 124 -2.98 7.85 12.97
CA GLY A 124 -1.71 7.88 12.23
C GLY A 124 -1.07 6.50 12.06
N HIS A 125 0.04 6.45 11.32
CA HIS A 125 0.73 5.22 10.91
C HIS A 125 0.94 4.23 12.05
N TYR A 126 1.69 4.63 13.08
CA TYR A 126 2.05 3.75 14.19
C TYR A 126 0.93 3.59 15.22
N THR A 127 0.03 4.58 15.33
CA THR A 127 -1.14 4.48 16.21
C THR A 127 -2.16 3.47 15.70
N SER A 128 -2.14 3.11 14.40
CA SER A 128 -2.96 2.02 13.87
C SER A 128 -2.70 0.68 14.58
N GLY A 129 -1.45 0.44 15.02
CA GLY A 129 -1.07 -0.72 15.82
C GLY A 129 -1.34 -0.60 17.32
N LYS A 130 -2.05 0.45 17.78
CA LYS A 130 -2.34 0.70 19.20
C LYS A 130 -3.85 0.70 19.46
N THR A 131 -4.23 0.47 20.72
CA THR A 131 -5.64 0.58 21.15
C THR A 131 -6.12 2.03 20.99
N PRO A 132 -7.35 2.28 20.47
CA PRO A 132 -8.33 1.29 20.02
C PRO A 132 -8.17 0.86 18.55
N PHE A 133 -7.35 1.55 17.76
CA PHE A 133 -7.31 1.42 16.30
C PHE A 133 -6.85 0.05 15.79
N LYS A 134 -6.02 -0.68 16.55
CA LYS A 134 -5.59 -2.04 16.18
C LYS A 134 -6.75 -3.01 16.01
N PHE A 135 -7.83 -2.81 16.77
CA PHE A 135 -9.02 -3.65 16.67
C PHE A 135 -9.82 -3.31 15.40
N LEU A 136 -9.89 -2.03 15.05
CA LEU A 136 -10.53 -1.58 13.81
C LEU A 136 -9.76 -2.06 12.58
N ASP A 137 -8.43 -1.93 12.59
CA ASP A 137 -7.56 -2.41 11.51
C ASP A 137 -7.68 -3.94 11.34
N ALA A 138 -7.60 -4.69 12.44
CA ALA A 138 -7.80 -6.13 12.44
C ALA A 138 -9.19 -6.54 11.95
N TYR A 139 -10.24 -5.81 12.33
CA TYR A 139 -11.60 -6.05 11.87
C TYR A 139 -11.70 -5.91 10.35
N TYR A 140 -11.24 -4.80 9.78
CA TYR A 140 -11.26 -4.61 8.32
C TYR A 140 -10.51 -5.70 7.58
N MET A 141 -9.30 -6.05 8.05
CA MET A 141 -8.50 -7.10 7.41
C MET A 141 -9.15 -8.47 7.54
N ALA A 142 -9.57 -8.88 8.73
CA ALA A 142 -10.15 -10.20 8.97
C ALA A 142 -11.49 -10.39 8.24
N SER A 143 -12.40 -9.42 8.33
CA SER A 143 -13.69 -9.49 7.64
C SER A 143 -13.54 -9.51 6.13
N PHE A 144 -12.59 -8.75 5.58
CA PHE A 144 -12.29 -8.80 4.15
C PHE A 144 -11.71 -10.15 3.74
N LEU A 145 -10.74 -10.68 4.48
CA LEU A 145 -10.11 -11.97 4.14
C LEU A 145 -11.16 -13.09 4.14
N ASP A 146 -12.01 -13.14 5.16
CA ASP A 146 -13.09 -14.13 5.27
C ASP A 146 -14.06 -14.09 4.07
N SER A 147 -14.57 -12.89 3.74
CA SER A 147 -15.46 -12.68 2.59
C SER A 147 -14.75 -12.99 1.27
N ALA A 148 -13.56 -12.42 1.06
CA ALA A 148 -12.85 -12.53 -0.21
C ALA A 148 -12.46 -13.98 -0.52
N PHE A 149 -11.95 -14.75 0.45
CA PHE A 149 -11.60 -16.16 0.22
C PHE A 149 -12.80 -17.06 -0.07
N SER A 150 -14.01 -16.66 0.34
CA SER A 150 -15.25 -17.35 0.00
C SER A 150 -15.66 -17.13 -1.46
N GLU A 151 -15.20 -16.04 -2.09
CA GLU A 151 -15.55 -15.64 -3.45
C GLU A 151 -14.55 -16.06 -4.54
N VAL A 152 -13.29 -16.41 -4.19
CA VAL A 152 -12.22 -16.80 -5.15
C VAL A 152 -11.96 -18.29 -5.25
#